data_AF-A0A1M5BCQ7-F1
#
_entry.id   AF-A0A1M5BCQ7-F1
#
_cell.length_a   1.000
_cell.length_b   1.000
_cell.length_c   1.000
_cell.angle_alpha   90.00
_cell.angle_beta   90.00
_cell.angle_gamma   90.00
#
_symmetry.space_group_name_H-M   'P 1'
#
loop_
_entity.id
_entity.type
_entity.pdbx_description
1 polymer ?
#
loop_
_entity_poly.entity_id
_entity_poly.type
_entity_poly.pdbx_seq_one_letter_code
_entity_poly.pdbx_strand_id
1 'polypeptide(L)'
;MKNIVENLIYVMRSENEDKSLSAITSLGLLVERHIQDRYSDVDYLHLFHNDIQIYNLKLSDNEVNLILENVLFELFHNVNKNAVSLAWCLGKFHDKYILSDFLKLFKIYKNDDDVFLQLLFSLISIYDLREIANTLNFEFEKIDFSKLMKSQEYLMELSSVFQELKPRKPDFQSSPTR
;
A
#
# COMPACT_ATOMS: atom_id res chain seq x y z
N MET A 1 25.97 16.05 -3.79
CA MET A 1 24.62 16.13 -4.38
C MET A 1 23.68 15.56 -3.33
N LYS A 2 22.69 16.31 -2.82
CA LYS A 2 21.72 15.73 -1.88
C LYS A 2 20.96 14.63 -2.61
N ASN A 3 20.80 13.46 -1.97
CA ASN A 3 20.01 12.39 -2.54
C ASN A 3 18.55 12.89 -2.67
N ILE A 4 17.98 12.84 -3.88
CA ILE A 4 16.62 13.30 -4.15
C ILE A 4 15.61 12.52 -3.30
N VAL A 5 15.83 11.22 -3.10
CA VAL A 5 14.99 10.36 -2.26
C VAL A 5 14.99 10.85 -0.81
N GLU A 6 16.17 11.11 -0.24
CA GLU A 6 16.29 11.63 1.12
C GLU A 6 15.61 13.00 1.27
N ASN A 7 15.70 13.86 0.25
CA ASN A 7 15.01 15.14 0.24
C ASN A 7 13.49 14.96 0.20
N LEU A 8 12.97 14.04 -0.61
CA LEU A 8 11.54 13.73 -0.65
C LEU A 8 11.07 13.15 0.70
N ILE A 9 11.83 12.27 1.34
CA ILE A 9 11.53 11.75 2.69
C ILE A 9 11.51 12.89 3.72
N TYR A 10 12.45 13.82 3.64
CA TYR A 10 12.46 15.00 4.50
C TYR A 10 11.23 15.88 4.27
N VAL A 11 10.85 16.14 3.01
CA VAL A 11 9.68 16.95 2.67
C VAL A 11 8.37 16.25 3.04
N MET A 12 8.29 14.92 2.94
CA MET A 12 7.14 14.14 3.39
C MET A 12 6.79 14.40 4.86
N ARG A 13 7.79 14.70 5.70
CA ARG A 13 7.64 15.02 7.13
C ARG A 13 7.36 16.50 7.42
N SER A 14 7.24 17.32 6.39
CA SER A 14 6.98 18.76 6.53
C SER A 14 5.60 19.02 7.15
N GLU A 15 5.51 20.06 8.00
CA GLU A 15 4.23 20.56 8.53
C GLU A 15 3.34 21.18 7.43
N ASN A 16 3.92 21.59 6.31
CA ASN A 16 3.18 22.01 5.12
C ASN A 16 2.56 20.79 4.42
N GLU A 17 1.25 20.65 4.56
CA GLU A 17 0.46 19.50 4.09
C GLU A 17 0.56 19.29 2.58
N ASP A 18 0.48 20.34 1.76
CA ASP A 18 0.57 20.25 0.30
C ASP A 18 1.94 19.73 -0.16
N LYS A 19 3.02 20.24 0.47
CA LYS A 19 4.37 19.77 0.18
C LYS A 19 4.58 18.33 0.61
N SER A 20 4.11 17.98 1.81
CA SER A 20 4.14 16.61 2.32
C SER A 20 3.42 15.66 1.36
N LEU A 21 2.20 16.01 0.94
CA LEU A 21 1.40 15.26 0.00
C LEU A 21 2.11 15.07 -1.35
N SER A 22 2.65 16.15 -1.91
CA SER A 22 3.39 16.08 -3.19
C SER A 22 4.62 15.17 -3.10
N ALA A 23 5.33 15.19 -1.96
CA ALA A 23 6.45 14.30 -1.72
C ALA A 23 6.01 12.84 -1.58
N ILE A 24 4.94 12.55 -0.84
CA ILE A 24 4.38 11.20 -0.70
C ILE A 24 3.97 10.63 -2.06
N THR A 25 3.27 11.44 -2.87
CA THR A 25 2.86 11.07 -4.22
C THR A 25 4.07 10.74 -5.10
N SER A 26 5.10 11.60 -5.06
CA SER A 26 6.33 11.38 -5.83
C SER A 26 7.03 10.08 -5.42
N LEU A 27 7.13 9.82 -4.10
CA LEU A 27 7.72 8.58 -3.58
C LEU A 27 6.93 7.34 -4.03
N GLY A 28 5.61 7.37 -3.94
CA GLY A 28 4.76 6.26 -4.37
C GLY A 28 4.86 5.99 -5.87
N LEU A 29 4.90 7.02 -6.71
CA LEU A 29 5.08 6.89 -8.15
C LEU A 29 6.46 6.35 -8.52
N LEU A 30 7.52 6.78 -7.83
CA LEU A 30 8.88 6.26 -8.03
C LEU A 30 8.95 4.76 -7.69
N VAL A 31 8.36 4.35 -6.56
CA VAL A 31 8.28 2.94 -6.15
C VAL A 31 7.47 2.12 -7.16
N GLU A 32 6.30 2.61 -7.57
CA GLU A 32 5.45 1.91 -8.54
C GLU A 32 6.17 1.71 -9.89
N ARG A 33 6.81 2.76 -10.40
CA ARG A 33 7.59 2.67 -11.64
C ARG A 33 8.73 1.65 -11.52
N HIS A 34 9.41 1.62 -10.37
CA HIS A 34 10.51 0.67 -10.13
C HIS A 34 10.03 -0.78 -10.08
N ILE A 35 8.92 -1.06 -9.40
CA ILE A 35 8.47 -2.44 -9.13
C ILE A 35 7.57 -2.97 -10.25
N GLN A 36 6.76 -2.11 -10.86
CA GLN A 36 5.62 -2.54 -11.70
C GLN A 36 5.60 -1.93 -13.10
N ASP A 37 6.17 -0.73 -13.27
CA ASP A 37 6.24 -0.01 -14.54
C ASP A 37 4.89 0.00 -15.31
N ARG A 38 3.84 0.49 -14.64
CA ARG A 38 2.44 0.35 -15.10
C ARG A 38 2.04 1.30 -16.21
N TYR A 39 2.70 2.45 -16.29
CA TYR A 39 2.33 3.54 -17.18
C TYR A 39 3.41 3.79 -18.23
N SER A 40 3.07 4.51 -19.30
CA SER A 40 4.07 4.93 -20.28
C SER A 40 4.99 6.00 -19.69
N ASP A 41 6.19 6.17 -20.25
CA ASP A 41 7.13 7.23 -19.84
C ASP A 41 6.51 8.64 -19.91
N VAL A 42 5.65 8.90 -20.90
CA VAL A 42 4.94 10.18 -21.05
C VAL A 42 3.96 10.39 -19.91
N ASP A 43 3.22 9.35 -19.55
CA ASP A 43 2.26 9.41 -18.44
C ASP A 43 3.01 9.60 -17.11
N TYR A 44 4.11 8.89 -16.88
CA TYR A 44 4.94 9.11 -15.69
C TYR A 44 5.46 10.54 -15.60
N LEU A 45 5.98 11.11 -16.69
CA LEU A 45 6.42 12.50 -16.69
C LEU A 45 5.28 13.46 -16.33
N HIS A 46 4.07 13.22 -16.86
CA HIS A 46 2.90 14.02 -16.53
C HIS A 46 2.49 13.87 -15.05
N LEU A 47 2.51 12.65 -14.52
CA LEU A 47 2.21 12.35 -13.12
C LEU A 47 3.23 12.98 -12.16
N PHE A 48 4.50 13.11 -12.58
CA PHE A 48 5.52 13.89 -11.87
C PHE A 48 5.42 15.40 -12.11
N HIS A 49 4.30 15.90 -12.65
CA HIS A 49 4.08 17.32 -12.98
C HIS A 49 5.16 17.93 -13.88
N ASN A 50 5.72 17.13 -14.78
CA ASN A 50 6.85 17.47 -15.65
C ASN A 50 8.15 17.82 -14.89
N ASP A 51 8.31 17.36 -13.65
CA ASP A 51 9.60 17.44 -12.94
C ASP A 51 10.60 16.45 -13.56
N ILE A 52 11.47 16.98 -14.43
CA ILE A 52 12.49 16.20 -15.13
C ILE A 52 13.53 15.59 -14.18
N GLN A 53 13.78 16.20 -13.01
CA GLN A 53 14.75 15.68 -12.05
C GLN A 53 14.22 14.43 -11.37
N ILE A 54 12.97 14.47 -10.91
CA ILE A 54 12.30 13.30 -10.32
C ILE A 54 12.06 12.24 -11.40
N TYR A 55 11.59 12.63 -12.57
CA TYR A 55 11.34 11.68 -13.67
C TYR A 55 12.59 10.91 -14.10
N ASN A 56 13.77 11.53 -14.12
CA ASN A 56 15.01 10.84 -14.49
C ASN A 56 15.61 9.99 -13.36
N LEU A 57 15.04 10.04 -12.15
CA LEU A 57 15.51 9.25 -11.03
C LEU A 57 15.21 7.76 -11.26
N LYS A 58 16.24 6.93 -11.16
CA LYS A 58 16.12 5.47 -11.11
C LYS A 58 16.43 5.01 -9.69
N LEU A 59 15.46 4.34 -9.06
CA LEU A 59 15.67 3.81 -7.72
C LEU A 59 16.58 2.59 -7.76
N SER A 60 17.36 2.44 -6.70
CA SER A 60 17.95 1.18 -6.28
C SER A 60 17.05 0.47 -5.28
N ASP A 61 17.22 -0.84 -5.09
CA ASP A 61 16.46 -1.60 -4.09
C ASP A 61 16.67 -1.07 -2.66
N ASN A 62 17.85 -0.53 -2.37
CA ASN A 62 18.15 0.12 -1.10
C ASN A 62 17.29 1.38 -0.90
N GLU A 63 17.08 2.18 -1.95
CA GLU A 63 16.22 3.34 -1.88
C GLU A 63 14.75 2.93 -1.75
N VAL A 64 14.31 1.89 -2.44
CA VAL A 64 12.95 1.33 -2.25
C VAL A 64 12.73 0.91 -0.80
N ASN A 65 13.67 0.16 -0.21
CA ASN A 65 13.57 -0.26 1.19
C ASN A 65 13.60 0.94 2.15
N LEU A 66 14.44 1.94 1.89
CA LEU A 66 14.46 3.17 2.67
C LEU A 66 13.11 3.90 2.64
N ILE A 67 12.48 3.98 1.47
CA ILE A 67 11.15 4.60 1.34
C ILE A 67 10.12 3.79 2.15
N LEU A 68 10.12 2.47 2.02
CA LEU A 68 9.21 1.58 2.77
C LEU A 68 9.33 1.80 4.29
N GLU A 69 10.55 1.76 4.82
CA GLU A 69 10.81 1.95 6.25
C GLU A 69 10.28 3.30 6.75
N ASN A 70 10.48 4.36 5.97
CA ASN A 70 10.01 5.69 6.35
C ASN A 70 8.48 5.83 6.24
N VAL A 71 7.84 5.26 5.21
CA VAL A 71 6.38 5.24 5.09
C VAL A 71 5.74 4.47 6.26
N LEU A 72 6.26 3.28 6.58
CA LEU A 72 5.78 2.50 7.72
C LEU A 72 6.00 3.23 9.04
N PHE A 73 7.15 3.89 9.22
CA PHE A 73 7.42 4.68 10.42
C PHE A 73 6.34 5.76 10.64
N GLU A 74 6.02 6.54 9.61
CA GLU A 74 5.01 7.61 9.71
C GLU A 74 3.61 7.07 10.03
N LEU A 75 3.23 5.95 9.40
CA LEU A 75 1.94 5.29 9.64
C LEU A 75 1.84 4.68 11.05
N PHE A 76 2.90 4.03 11.54
CA PHE A 76 2.89 3.40 12.86
C PHE A 76 2.86 4.41 14.01
N HIS A 77 3.47 5.58 13.82
CA HIS A 77 3.51 6.62 14.86
C HIS A 77 2.36 7.63 14.74
N ASN A 78 1.55 7.54 13.68
CA ASN A 78 0.42 8.43 13.41
C ASN A 78 0.78 9.93 13.52
N VAL A 79 1.96 10.29 13.03
CA VAL A 79 2.53 11.63 13.14
C VAL A 79 2.24 12.51 11.93
N ASN A 80 1.83 11.90 10.82
CA ASN A 80 1.65 12.58 9.55
C ASN A 80 0.17 12.86 9.28
N LYS A 81 -0.15 14.08 8.85
CA LYS A 81 -1.52 14.50 8.52
C LYS A 81 -2.07 13.88 7.24
N ASN A 82 -1.19 13.36 6.37
CA ASN A 82 -1.53 12.75 5.10
C ASN A 82 -1.58 11.21 5.17
N ALA A 83 -2.12 10.64 6.26
CA ALA A 83 -2.13 9.20 6.53
C ALA A 83 -2.78 8.36 5.40
N VAL A 84 -3.84 8.87 4.77
CA VAL A 84 -4.47 8.22 3.59
C VAL A 84 -3.47 8.11 2.44
N SER A 85 -2.71 9.17 2.16
CA SER A 85 -1.73 9.15 1.07
C SER A 85 -0.54 8.25 1.37
N LEU A 86 -0.12 8.16 2.63
CA LEU A 86 0.89 7.20 3.08
C LEU A 86 0.40 5.76 2.93
N ALA A 87 -0.85 5.47 3.29
CA ALA A 87 -1.46 4.17 3.09
C ALA A 87 -1.52 3.79 1.60
N TRP A 88 -1.89 4.74 0.72
CA TRP A 88 -1.83 4.54 -0.73
C TRP A 88 -0.40 4.25 -1.23
N CYS A 89 0.59 4.99 -0.74
CA CYS A 89 1.99 4.78 -1.08
C CYS A 89 2.47 3.39 -0.67
N LEU A 90 2.04 2.90 0.50
CA LEU A 90 2.32 1.55 0.97
C LEU A 90 1.80 0.48 0.00
N GLY A 91 0.68 0.72 -0.68
CA GLY A 91 0.10 -0.17 -1.69
C GLY A 91 0.95 -0.37 -2.95
N LYS A 92 2.03 0.40 -3.13
CA LYS A 92 2.93 0.31 -4.29
C LYS A 92 4.03 -0.75 -4.13
N PHE A 93 4.22 -1.27 -2.92
CA PHE A 93 5.26 -2.24 -2.59
C PHE A 93 4.84 -3.69 -2.86
N HIS A 94 4.49 -3.98 -4.12
CA HIS A 94 3.91 -5.27 -4.54
C HIS A 94 4.79 -6.51 -4.38
N ASP A 95 6.11 -6.36 -4.35
CA ASP A 95 7.07 -7.46 -4.19
C ASP A 95 7.52 -7.65 -2.73
N LYS A 96 6.99 -6.86 -1.79
CA LYS A 96 7.41 -6.86 -0.39
C LYS A 96 6.46 -7.67 0.49
N TYR A 97 7.05 -8.48 1.36
CA TYR A 97 6.30 -9.23 2.38
C TYR A 97 5.97 -8.35 3.59
N ILE A 98 4.90 -7.56 3.48
CA ILE A 98 4.46 -6.58 4.49
C ILE A 98 3.06 -6.87 5.08
N LEU A 99 2.53 -8.08 4.90
CA LEU A 99 1.21 -8.46 5.41
C LEU A 99 1.07 -8.25 6.92
N SER A 100 2.09 -8.65 7.70
CA SER A 100 2.06 -8.46 9.15
C SER A 100 1.97 -6.97 9.55
N ASP A 101 2.50 -6.06 8.74
CA ASP A 101 2.48 -4.63 9.05
C ASP A 101 1.10 -4.05 8.76
N PHE A 102 0.45 -4.46 7.66
CA PHE A 102 -0.96 -4.13 7.42
C PHE A 102 -1.87 -4.54 8.57
N LEU A 103 -1.71 -5.75 9.13
CA LEU A 103 -2.51 -6.22 10.27
C LEU A 103 -2.38 -5.33 11.51
N LYS A 104 -1.16 -4.84 11.78
CA LYS A 104 -0.91 -3.91 12.89
C LYS A 104 -1.50 -2.54 12.59
N LEU A 105 -1.38 -2.06 11.35
CA LEU A 105 -1.94 -0.78 10.92
C LEU A 105 -3.46 -0.75 11.00
N PHE A 106 -4.16 -1.83 10.63
CA PHE A 106 -5.62 -1.92 10.82
C PHE A 106 -6.04 -1.79 12.29
N LYS A 107 -5.21 -2.25 13.24
CA LYS A 107 -5.48 -2.10 14.68
C LYS A 107 -5.32 -0.65 15.15
N ILE A 108 -4.39 0.10 14.56
CA ILE A 108 -4.14 1.52 14.85
C ILE A 108 -5.27 2.38 14.27
N TYR A 109 -5.61 2.17 13.00
CA TYR A 109 -6.58 2.98 12.26
C TYR A 109 -8.02 2.45 12.32
N LYS A 110 -8.34 1.57 13.27
CA LYS A 110 -9.67 0.94 13.42
C LYS A 110 -10.84 1.90 13.69
N ASN A 111 -10.59 3.19 13.90
CA ASN A 111 -11.61 4.22 14.09
C ASN A 111 -11.51 5.35 13.05
N ASP A 112 -10.69 5.16 12.01
CA ASP A 112 -10.48 6.12 10.93
C ASP A 112 -10.86 5.44 9.61
N ASP A 113 -12.11 5.59 9.19
CA ASP A 113 -12.67 4.94 8.01
C ASP A 113 -11.84 5.20 6.74
N ASP A 114 -11.37 6.42 6.55
CA ASP A 114 -10.73 6.81 5.30
C ASP A 114 -9.33 6.19 5.19
N VAL A 115 -8.55 6.18 6.28
CA VAL A 115 -7.25 5.48 6.30
C VAL A 115 -7.43 3.97 6.26
N PHE A 116 -8.42 3.44 7.00
CA PHE A 116 -8.70 2.01 7.04
C PHE A 116 -9.04 1.46 5.65
N LEU A 117 -9.96 2.14 4.92
CA LEU A 117 -10.32 1.78 3.55
C LEU A 117 -9.11 1.83 2.62
N GLN A 118 -8.27 2.86 2.74
CA GLN A 118 -7.09 2.98 1.89
C GLN A 118 -6.05 1.88 2.18
N LEU A 119 -5.87 1.48 3.44
CA LEU A 119 -5.04 0.32 3.79
C LEU A 119 -5.60 -0.97 3.20
N LEU A 120 -6.92 -1.14 3.20
CA LEU A 120 -7.58 -2.30 2.60
C LEU A 120 -7.36 -2.35 1.08
N PHE A 121 -7.58 -1.25 0.36
CA PHE A 121 -7.28 -1.18 -1.08
C PHE A 121 -5.81 -1.47 -1.39
N SER A 122 -4.92 -0.97 -0.55
CA SER A 122 -3.47 -1.15 -0.70
C SER A 122 -3.03 -2.58 -0.42
N LEU A 123 -3.68 -3.26 0.52
CA LEU A 123 -3.44 -4.69 0.75
C LEU A 123 -3.92 -5.51 -0.46
N ILE A 124 -5.10 -5.20 -0.99
CA ILE A 124 -5.70 -5.85 -2.16
C ILE A 124 -4.88 -5.64 -3.43
N SER A 125 -4.18 -4.51 -3.56
CA SER A 125 -3.28 -4.35 -4.70
C SER A 125 -2.11 -5.33 -4.59
N ILE A 126 -1.53 -5.50 -3.41
CA ILE A 126 -0.32 -6.30 -3.22
C ILE A 126 -0.60 -7.82 -3.26
N TYR A 127 -1.65 -8.27 -2.58
CA TYR A 127 -1.93 -9.70 -2.40
C TYR A 127 -3.17 -10.14 -3.18
N ASP A 128 -3.19 -11.40 -3.65
CA ASP A 128 -4.41 -11.98 -4.23
C ASP A 128 -5.51 -12.00 -3.16
N LEU A 129 -6.72 -11.59 -3.54
CA LEU A 129 -7.90 -11.59 -2.68
C LEU A 129 -8.16 -12.93 -1.96
N ARG A 130 -7.76 -14.06 -2.57
CA ARG A 130 -7.87 -15.39 -1.96
C ARG A 130 -6.83 -15.63 -0.87
N GLU A 131 -5.63 -15.07 -1.02
CA GLU A 131 -4.55 -15.12 -0.02
C GLU A 131 -4.90 -14.25 1.19
N ILE A 132 -5.47 -13.08 0.92
CA ILE A 132 -6.11 -12.17 1.88
C ILE A 132 -7.23 -12.92 2.63
N ALA A 133 -8.18 -13.54 1.92
CA ALA A 133 -9.32 -14.22 2.54
C ALA A 133 -8.90 -15.37 3.48
N ASN A 134 -7.92 -16.19 3.08
CA ASN A 134 -7.43 -17.29 3.92
C ASN A 134 -6.70 -16.81 5.18
N THR A 135 -6.00 -15.67 5.10
CA THR A 135 -5.18 -15.16 6.22
C THR A 135 -5.96 -14.23 7.15
N LEU A 136 -6.92 -13.48 6.60
CA LEU A 136 -7.64 -12.43 7.31
C LEU A 136 -8.95 -12.89 7.97
N ASN A 137 -9.52 -14.03 7.56
CA ASN A 137 -10.75 -14.57 8.16
C ASN A 137 -10.64 -14.74 9.69
N PHE A 138 -9.43 -14.98 10.23
CA PHE A 138 -9.20 -15.14 11.67
C PHE A 138 -8.80 -13.87 12.43
N GLU A 139 -8.22 -12.86 11.75
CA GLU A 139 -7.75 -11.62 12.38
C GLU A 139 -8.84 -10.54 12.40
N PHE A 140 -9.68 -10.46 11.36
CA PHE A 140 -10.71 -9.42 11.26
C PHE A 140 -11.93 -9.68 12.15
N GLU A 141 -12.27 -10.92 12.49
CA GLU A 141 -13.35 -11.23 13.45
C GLU A 141 -13.14 -10.56 14.83
N LYS A 142 -11.93 -10.08 15.12
CA LYS A 142 -11.58 -9.40 16.39
C LYS A 142 -11.66 -7.87 16.31
N ILE A 143 -11.91 -7.30 15.13
CA ILE A 143 -12.06 -5.85 14.97
C ILE A 143 -13.55 -5.51 15.09
N ASP A 144 -13.89 -4.66 16.06
CA ASP A 144 -15.23 -4.12 16.18
C ASP A 144 -15.46 -3.09 15.07
N PHE A 145 -16.06 -3.54 13.98
CA PHE A 145 -16.36 -2.68 12.84
C PHE A 145 -17.59 -1.78 13.07
N SER A 146 -18.34 -1.89 14.17
CA SER A 146 -19.59 -1.15 14.38
C SER A 146 -19.45 0.37 14.30
N LYS A 147 -18.21 0.88 14.41
CA LYS A 147 -17.87 2.29 14.28
C LYS A 147 -17.39 2.71 12.89
N LEU A 148 -17.11 1.76 12.01
CA LEU A 148 -16.54 1.96 10.68
C LEU A 148 -17.61 1.85 9.60
N MET A 149 -18.56 2.78 9.56
CA MET A 149 -19.76 2.68 8.71
C MET A 149 -19.43 2.43 7.23
N LYS A 150 -18.49 3.19 6.64
CA LYS A 150 -18.13 3.01 5.22
C LYS A 150 -17.31 1.75 4.99
N SER A 151 -16.40 1.43 5.92
CA SER A 151 -15.57 0.23 5.79
C SER A 151 -16.38 -1.04 5.95
N GLN A 152 -17.42 -1.03 6.79
CA GLN A 152 -18.36 -2.14 6.94
C GLN A 152 -19.07 -2.46 5.65
N GLU A 153 -19.65 -1.44 4.99
CA GLU A 153 -20.33 -1.61 3.71
C GLU A 153 -19.40 -2.24 2.68
N TYR A 154 -18.18 -1.69 2.56
CA TYR A 154 -17.20 -2.20 1.61
C TYR A 154 -16.69 -3.61 1.94
N LEU A 155 -16.50 -3.94 3.23
CA LEU A 155 -16.13 -5.29 3.66
C LEU A 155 -17.24 -6.31 3.41
N MET A 156 -18.51 -5.91 3.54
CA MET A 156 -19.64 -6.76 3.18
C MET A 156 -19.69 -7.03 1.68
N GLU A 157 -19.44 -6.02 0.85
CA GLU A 157 -19.31 -6.18 -0.61
C GLU A 157 -18.11 -7.05 -0.99
N LEU A 158 -16.96 -6.88 -0.34
CA LEU A 158 -15.81 -7.76 -0.57
C LEU A 158 -16.09 -9.19 -0.12
N SER A 159 -16.78 -9.38 1.00
CA SER A 159 -17.17 -10.70 1.50
C SER A 159 -18.10 -11.42 0.52
N SER A 160 -19.04 -10.73 -0.11
CA SER A 160 -19.88 -11.33 -1.16
C SER A 160 -19.05 -11.72 -2.38
N VAL A 161 -18.10 -10.89 -2.81
CA VAL A 161 -17.12 -11.25 -3.85
C VAL A 161 -16.30 -12.48 -3.44
N PHE A 162 -15.85 -12.57 -2.18
CA PHE A 162 -15.09 -13.72 -1.68
C PHE A 162 -15.90 -15.01 -1.65
N GLN A 163 -17.20 -14.94 -1.38
CA GLN A 163 -18.09 -16.10 -1.45
C GLN A 163 -18.25 -16.63 -2.89
N GLU A 164 -18.13 -15.75 -3.89
CA GLU A 164 -18.22 -16.13 -5.32
C GLU A 164 -16.90 -16.67 -5.88
N LEU A 165 -15.76 -16.38 -5.25
CA LEU A 165 -14.47 -16.94 -5.62
C LEU A 165 -14.42 -18.44 -5.27
N LYS A 166 -14.74 -19.31 -6.23
CA LYS A 166 -14.57 -20.76 -6.07
C LYS A 166 -13.12 -21.07 -5.66
N PRO A 167 -12.89 -21.97 -4.67
CA PRO A 167 -11.54 -22.43 -4.37
C PRO A 167 -10.93 -23.02 -5.64
N ARG A 168 -9.72 -22.56 -6.02
CA ARG A 168 -8.91 -23.33 -6.97
C ARG A 168 -8.61 -24.65 -6.27
N LYS A 169 -9.14 -25.75 -6.81
CA LYS A 169 -8.67 -27.07 -6.41
C LYS A 169 -7.15 -27.06 -6.58
N PRO A 170 -6.37 -27.41 -5.55
CA PRO A 170 -4.96 -27.66 -5.79
C PRO A 170 -4.89 -28.80 -6.80
N ASP A 171 -4.21 -28.59 -7.92
CA ASP A 171 -3.83 -29.66 -8.82
C ASP A 171 -2.81 -30.53 -8.09
N PHE A 172 -3.30 -31.41 -7.22
CA PHE A 172 -2.56 -32.60 -6.82
C PHE A 172 -2.48 -33.49 -8.06
N GLN A 173 -1.50 -33.23 -8.92
CA GLN A 173 -0.94 -34.28 -9.73
C GLN A 173 -0.28 -35.26 -8.77
N SER A 174 -1.06 -36.27 -8.39
CA SER A 174 -0.56 -37.49 -7.80
C SER A 174 0.51 -38.05 -8.74
N SER A 175 1.76 -38.05 -8.28
CA SER A 175 2.82 -38.85 -8.88
C SER A 175 2.31 -40.30 -8.96
N PRO A 176 2.28 -40.94 -10.13
CA PRO A 176 2.05 -42.37 -10.17
C PRO A 176 3.34 -43.03 -9.67
N THR A 177 3.24 -43.66 -8.50
CA THR A 177 4.13 -44.75 -8.09
C THR A 177 4.37 -45.70 -9.25
N ARG A 178 5.62 -45.85 -9.66
CA ARG A 178 6.26 -47.13 -10.03
C ARG A 178 7.75 -47.04 -9.74
#